data_AF-S9SJ70-F1
#
_entry.id   AF-S9SJ70-F1
#
_cell.length_a   1.000
_cell.length_b   1.000
_cell.length_c   1.000
_cell.angle_alpha   90.00
_cell.angle_beta   90.00
_cell.angle_gamma   90.00
#
_symmetry.space_group_name_H-M   'P 1'
#
loop_
_entity.id
_entity.type
_entity.pdbx_description
1 polymer ?
#
loop_
_entity_poly.entity_id
_entity_poly.type
_entity_poly.pdbx_seq_one_letter_code
_entity_poly.pdbx_strand_id
1 'polypeptide(L)'
;MKQTHVITRFIAVLLLVIPGVTATSGFLLMKNAVFDYMVDHGNDKLSAPAFQWLPFTAGLLLFIIGVGFIGGWIFYRDRKRNYVAARFRPKKIPKPQSFRPSADGSVEGKE
;
A
#
# COMPACT_ATOMS: atom_id res chain seq x y z
N MET A 1 18.74 -9.16 -22.97
CA MET A 1 17.90 -9.82 -21.94
C MET A 1 17.19 -8.78 -21.07
N LYS A 2 16.15 -8.10 -21.60
CA LYS A 2 15.40 -7.03 -20.88
C LYS A 2 13.97 -7.44 -20.48
N GLN A 3 13.54 -8.68 -20.77
CA GLN A 3 12.15 -9.13 -20.60
C GLN A 3 11.78 -9.58 -19.18
N THR A 4 12.74 -9.89 -18.31
CA THR A 4 12.45 -10.43 -16.96
C THR A 4 11.71 -9.43 -16.07
N HIS A 5 11.93 -8.13 -16.26
CA HIS A 5 11.29 -7.10 -15.43
C HIS A 5 9.77 -7.02 -15.59
N VAL A 6 9.23 -7.27 -16.79
CA VAL A 6 7.78 -7.24 -17.03
C VAL A 6 7.12 -8.44 -16.35
N ILE A 7 7.72 -9.62 -16.50
CA ILE A 7 7.24 -10.87 -15.89
C ILE A 7 7.21 -10.76 -14.36
N THR A 8 8.27 -10.24 -13.73
CA THR A 8 8.29 -10.04 -12.27
C THR A 8 7.21 -9.07 -11.80
N ARG A 9 6.96 -7.99 -12.54
CA ARG A 9 5.88 -7.03 -12.21
C ARG A 9 4.50 -7.66 -12.37
N PHE A 10 4.30 -8.48 -13.39
CA PHE A 10 3.06 -9.20 -13.63
C PHE A 10 2.76 -10.21 -12.51
N ILE A 11 3.76 -11.01 -12.12
CA ILE A 11 3.65 -11.95 -11.00
C ILE A 11 3.32 -11.20 -9.69
N ALA A 12 3.93 -10.03 -9.46
CA ALA A 12 3.62 -9.22 -8.28
C ALA A 12 2.16 -8.76 -8.25
N VAL A 13 1.58 -8.40 -9.40
CA VAL A 13 0.15 -8.05 -9.49
C VAL A 13 -0.74 -9.28 -9.29
N LEU A 14 -0.35 -10.45 -9.83
CA LEU A 14 -1.07 -11.70 -9.58
C LEU A 14 -1.08 -12.08 -8.10
N LEU A 15 0.02 -11.89 -7.38
CA LEU A 15 0.08 -12.13 -5.94
C LEU A 15 -0.83 -11.18 -5.14
N LEU A 16 -1.05 -9.96 -5.64
CA LEU A 16 -2.01 -9.02 -5.05
C LEU A 16 -3.47 -9.38 -5.29
N VAL A 17 -3.78 -10.32 -6.20
CA VAL A 17 -5.17 -10.75 -6.43
C VAL A 17 -5.74 -11.43 -5.20
N ILE A 18 -4.95 -12.24 -4.49
CA ILE A 18 -5.38 -12.96 -3.28
C ILE A 18 -5.97 -12.01 -2.22
N PRO A 19 -5.24 -10.99 -1.72
CA PRO A 19 -5.80 -10.04 -0.78
C PRO A 19 -6.91 -9.16 -1.39
N GLY A 20 -6.91 -8.95 -2.70
CA GLY A 20 -7.98 -8.25 -3.42
C GLY A 20 -9.31 -9.01 -3.41
N VAL A 21 -9.28 -10.32 -3.66
CA VAL A 21 -10.45 -11.20 -3.55
C VAL A 21 -10.92 -11.25 -2.11
N THR A 22 -10.01 -11.39 -1.13
CA THR A 22 -10.37 -11.37 0.29
C THR A 22 -11.08 -10.07 0.69
N ALA A 23 -10.58 -8.92 0.23
CA ALA A 23 -11.21 -7.62 0.46
C ALA A 23 -12.62 -7.58 -0.14
N THR A 24 -12.75 -8.01 -1.40
CA THR A 24 -14.04 -7.99 -2.12
C THR A 24 -15.05 -8.91 -1.43
N SER A 25 -14.66 -10.12 -1.03
CA SER A 25 -15.52 -11.03 -0.27
C SER A 25 -15.95 -10.43 1.08
N GLY A 26 -15.04 -9.75 1.80
CA GLY A 26 -15.38 -9.04 3.03
C GLY A 26 -16.40 -7.92 2.79
N PHE A 27 -16.23 -7.14 1.73
CA PHE A 27 -17.18 -6.10 1.33
C PHE A 27 -18.55 -6.69 0.96
N LEU A 28 -18.60 -7.82 0.25
CA LEU A 28 -19.85 -8.51 -0.08
C LEU A 28 -20.63 -8.91 1.18
N LEU A 29 -19.95 -9.44 2.21
CA LEU A 29 -20.59 -9.79 3.48
C LEU A 29 -21.16 -8.56 4.19
N MET A 30 -20.42 -7.46 4.23
CA MET A 30 -20.92 -6.21 4.81
C MET A 30 -22.14 -5.69 4.03
N LYS A 31 -22.03 -5.67 2.70
CA LYS A 31 -23.08 -5.22 1.78
C LYS A 31 -24.36 -6.00 2.03
N ASN A 32 -24.26 -7.33 2.02
CA ASN A 32 -25.41 -8.22 2.20
C ASN A 32 -26.05 -8.01 3.58
N ALA A 33 -25.27 -7.93 4.67
CA ALA A 33 -25.81 -7.67 6.00
C ALA A 33 -26.61 -6.34 6.09
N VAL A 34 -26.17 -5.31 5.37
CA VAL A 34 -26.87 -4.01 5.29
C VAL A 34 -28.12 -4.09 4.43
N PHE A 35 -28.05 -4.72 3.25
CA PHE A 35 -29.19 -4.86 2.36
C PHE A 35 -30.29 -5.75 2.96
N ASP A 36 -29.92 -6.87 3.57
CA ASP A 36 -30.86 -7.78 4.23
C ASP A 36 -31.63 -7.03 5.34
N TYR A 37 -30.92 -6.26 6.15
CA TYR A 37 -31.54 -5.42 7.17
C TYR A 37 -32.50 -4.37 6.58
N MET A 38 -32.12 -3.69 5.49
CA MET A 38 -32.97 -2.70 4.83
C MET A 38 -34.22 -3.32 4.19
N VAL A 39 -34.09 -4.50 3.59
CA VAL A 39 -35.20 -5.24 2.97
C VAL A 39 -36.17 -5.75 4.04
N ASP A 40 -35.66 -6.32 5.13
CA ASP A 40 -36.50 -6.84 6.22
C ASP A 40 -37.23 -5.71 6.97
N HIS A 41 -36.67 -4.50 7.03
CA HIS A 41 -37.35 -3.31 7.58
C HIS A 41 -38.57 -2.88 6.75
N GLY A 42 -38.61 -3.19 5.45
CA GLY A 42 -39.73 -2.87 4.57
C GLY A 42 -40.80 -3.96 4.52
N ASN A 43 -40.64 -5.06 5.26
CA ASN A 43 -41.50 -6.23 5.18
C ASN A 43 -42.33 -6.38 6.47
N ASP A 44 -43.63 -6.06 6.39
CA ASP A 44 -44.59 -6.09 7.53
C ASP A 44 -44.78 -7.47 8.18
N LYS A 45 -44.13 -8.52 7.65
CA LYS A 45 -44.21 -9.90 8.14
C LYS A 45 -43.18 -10.24 9.24
N LEU A 46 -42.15 -9.42 9.43
CA LEU A 46 -41.06 -9.70 10.38
C LEU A 46 -41.13 -8.72 11.57
N SER A 47 -41.68 -9.18 12.70
CA SER A 47 -41.92 -8.35 13.89
C SER A 47 -40.68 -7.78 14.58
N ALA A 48 -39.46 -8.18 14.19
CA ALA A 48 -38.20 -7.62 14.69
C ALA A 48 -37.04 -7.95 13.74
N PRO A 49 -36.68 -7.08 12.79
CA PRO A 49 -35.50 -7.30 11.95
C PRO A 49 -34.22 -7.14 12.79
N ALA A 50 -33.48 -8.22 13.00
CA ALA A 50 -32.21 -8.19 13.72
C ALA A 50 -31.06 -7.91 12.75
N PHE A 51 -30.25 -6.89 13.04
CA PHE A 51 -29.05 -6.61 12.23
C PHE A 51 -28.04 -7.75 12.36
N GLN A 52 -27.50 -8.21 11.24
CA GLN A 52 -26.53 -9.30 11.20
C GLN A 52 -25.13 -8.82 11.58
N TRP A 53 -24.92 -8.51 12.87
CA TRP A 53 -23.65 -8.00 13.41
C TRP A 53 -22.46 -8.93 13.16
N LEU A 54 -22.66 -10.25 13.24
CA LEU A 54 -21.58 -11.23 13.08
C LEU A 54 -20.99 -11.23 11.65
N PRO A 55 -21.78 -11.42 10.56
CA PRO A 55 -21.23 -11.35 9.21
C PRO A 55 -20.77 -9.93 8.84
N PHE A 56 -21.42 -8.88 9.38
CA PHE A 56 -20.96 -7.50 9.17
C PHE A 56 -19.57 -7.26 9.74
N THR A 57 -19.34 -7.62 11.00
CA THR A 57 -18.03 -7.44 11.66
C THR A 57 -16.96 -8.34 11.08
N ALA A 58 -17.28 -9.60 10.76
CA ALA A 58 -16.37 -10.49 10.05
C ALA A 58 -15.99 -9.94 8.65
N GLY A 59 -16.98 -9.43 7.91
CA GLY A 59 -16.77 -8.78 6.62
C GLY A 59 -15.89 -7.53 6.74
N LEU A 60 -16.13 -6.70 7.76
CA LEU A 60 -15.35 -5.50 8.05
C LEU A 60 -13.89 -5.83 8.34
N LEU A 61 -13.62 -6.85 9.16
CA LEU A 61 -12.26 -7.29 9.46
C LEU A 61 -11.56 -7.81 8.19
N LEU A 62 -12.22 -8.66 7.41
CA LEU A 62 -11.67 -9.18 6.15
C LEU A 62 -11.39 -8.05 5.14
N PHE A 63 -12.27 -7.06 5.06
CA PHE A 63 -12.11 -5.90 4.20
C PHE A 63 -10.92 -5.03 4.63
N ILE A 64 -10.83 -4.67 5.91
CA ILE A 64 -9.71 -3.88 6.46
C ILE A 64 -8.38 -4.61 6.28
N ILE A 65 -8.34 -5.92 6.53
CA ILE A 65 -7.14 -6.73 6.34
C ILE A 65 -6.74 -6.75 4.86
N GLY A 66 -7.69 -6.98 3.94
CA GLY A 66 -7.40 -7.03 2.51
C GLY A 66 -6.93 -5.69 1.95
N VAL A 67 -7.66 -4.60 2.20
CA VAL A 67 -7.30 -3.26 1.74
C VAL A 67 -6.04 -2.75 2.43
N GLY A 68 -5.92 -2.98 3.74
CA GLY A 68 -4.74 -2.63 4.54
C GLY A 68 -3.49 -3.35 4.05
N PHE A 69 -3.59 -4.63 3.68
CA PHE A 69 -2.50 -5.38 3.08
C PHE A 69 -2.08 -4.79 1.73
N ILE A 70 -3.03 -4.50 0.84
CA ILE A 70 -2.75 -3.90 -0.47
C ILE A 70 -2.09 -2.52 -0.29
N GLY A 71 -2.66 -1.65 0.54
CA GLY A 71 -2.13 -0.33 0.84
C GLY A 71 -0.74 -0.38 1.47
N GLY A 72 -0.53 -1.27 2.44
CA GLY A 72 0.76 -1.49 3.10
C GLY A 72 1.83 -2.02 2.15
N TRP A 73 1.47 -3.00 1.30
CA TRP A 73 2.37 -3.52 0.28
C TRP A 73 2.74 -2.46 -0.76
N ILE A 74 1.78 -1.66 -1.22
CA ILE A 74 2.03 -0.53 -2.12
C ILE A 74 2.94 0.49 -1.45
N PHE A 75 2.70 0.85 -0.20
CA PHE A 75 3.55 1.81 0.51
C PHE A 75 4.99 1.29 0.67
N TYR A 76 5.15 0.02 1.07
CA TYR A 76 6.46 -0.61 1.22
C TYR A 76 7.22 -0.71 -0.11
N ARG A 77 6.53 -1.09 -1.20
CA ARG A 77 7.15 -1.19 -2.53
C ARG A 77 7.57 0.18 -3.06
N ASP A 78 6.77 1.22 -2.79
CA ASP A 78 6.96 2.56 -3.31
C ASP A 78 8.10 3.29 -2.59
N ARG A 79 8.24 3.07 -1.28
CA ARG A 79 9.36 3.57 -0.48
C ARG A 79 10.73 3.15 -1.04
N LYS A 80 10.86 1.93 -1.56
CA LYS A 80 12.14 1.43 -2.15
C LYS A 80 12.55 2.17 -3.43
N ARG A 81 11.63 2.86 -4.10
CA ARG A 81 11.88 3.56 -5.36
C ARG A 81 11.94 5.09 -5.21
N ASN A 82 11.93 5.63 -3.98
CA ASN A 82 11.96 7.07 -3.68
C ASN A 82 10.82 7.89 -4.29
N TYR A 83 9.69 7.27 -4.64
CA TYR A 83 8.47 7.96 -5.10
C TYR A 83 7.65 8.56 -3.95
N VAL A 84 8.06 8.32 -2.70
CA VAL A 84 7.49 8.98 -1.52
C VAL A 84 7.76 10.49 -1.53
N ALA A 85 6.78 11.25 -1.05
CA ALA A 85 6.85 12.71 -0.90
C ALA A 85 8.13 13.14 -0.19
N ALA A 86 8.65 14.34 -0.52
CA ALA A 86 9.93 14.85 0.01
C ALA A 86 10.04 14.80 1.55
N ARG A 87 8.91 14.88 2.27
CA ARG A 87 8.82 14.74 3.74
C ARG A 87 9.19 13.36 4.30
N PHE A 88 9.09 12.30 3.51
CA PHE A 88 9.39 10.92 3.91
C PHE A 88 10.74 10.43 3.38
N ARG A 89 11.51 11.29 2.70
CA ARG A 89 12.84 10.94 2.21
C ARG A 89 13.83 11.00 3.38
N PRO A 90 14.71 10.00 3.56
CA PRO A 90 15.81 10.14 4.50
C PRO A 90 16.65 11.36 4.09
N LYS A 91 16.86 12.29 5.02
CA LYS A 91 17.70 13.47 4.83
C LYS A 91 19.08 12.99 4.40
N LYS A 92 19.44 13.16 3.13
CA LYS A 92 20.81 12.90 2.69
C LYS A 92 21.70 13.84 3.49
N ILE A 93 22.47 13.30 4.43
CA ILE A 93 23.53 14.04 5.09
C ILE A 93 24.44 14.52 3.95
N PRO A 94 24.63 15.83 3.76
CA PRO A 94 25.56 16.34 2.77
C PRO A 94 26.92 15.69 3.06
N LYS A 95 27.48 14.98 2.08
CA LYS A 95 28.84 14.45 2.24
C LYS A 95 29.73 15.66 2.55
N PRO A 96 30.53 15.65 3.64
CA PRO A 96 31.48 16.72 3.88
C PRO A 96 32.35 16.82 2.63
N GLN A 97 32.46 18.03 2.08
CA GLN A 97 33.32 18.30 0.94
C GLN A 97 34.72 17.82 1.37
N SER A 98 35.21 16.76 0.74
CA SER A 98 36.57 16.31 0.95
C SER A 98 37.46 17.50 0.60
N PHE A 99 38.14 18.06 1.60
CA PHE A 99 39.13 19.09 1.40
C PHE A 99 40.09 18.60 0.31
N ARG A 100 40.03 19.23 -0.88
CA ARG A 100 41.00 19.00 -1.93
C ARG A 100 42.20 19.87 -1.56
N PRO A 101 43.35 19.30 -1.16
CA PRO A 101 44.54 20.11 -1.02
C PRO A 101 44.80 20.69 -2.41
N SER A 102 44.86 22.03 -2.49
CA SER A 102 45.24 22.71 -3.71
C SER A 102 46.62 22.19 -4.08
N ALA A 103 46.72 21.41 -5.16
CA ALA A 103 47.98 21.02 -5.76
C ALA A 103 48.53 22.24 -6.50
N ASP A 104 48.88 23.27 -5.72
CA ASP A 104 49.77 24.33 -6.15
C ASP A 104 51.19 23.90 -5.76
N GLY A 105 51.72 23.02 -6.60
CA GLY A 105 53.15 22.88 -6.79
C GLY A 105 53.50 23.52 -8.13
N SER A 106 53.46 24.85 -8.20
CA SER A 106 54.18 25.59 -9.25
C SER A 106 55.43 26.20 -8.62
N VAL A 107 56.42 25.33 -8.48
CA VAL A 107 57.83 25.72 -8.37
C VAL A 107 58.16 26.49 -9.65
N GLU A 108 58.09 27.81 -9.61
CA GLU A 108 58.75 28.66 -10.59
C GLU A 108 60.04 29.18 -9.98
N GLY A 109 61.12 28.44 -10.27
CA GLY A 109 62.47 28.90 -10.02
C GLY A 109 62.69 30.23 -10.76
N LYS A 110 62.96 31.26 -9.98
CA LYS A 110 63.57 32.50 -10.47
C LYS A 110 64.88 32.69 -9.73
N GLU A 111 65.94 32.49 -10.52
CA GLU A 111 67.29 33.08 -10.51
C GLU A 111 68.11 33.05 -9.22
#